data_AF-A0A836FRF5-F1
#
_entry.id   AF-A0A836FRF5-F1
#
_cell.length_a   1.000
_cell.length_b   1.000
_cell.length_c   1.000
_cell.angle_alpha   90.00
_cell.angle_beta   90.00
_cell.angle_gamma   90.00
#
_symmetry.space_group_name_H-M   'P 1'
#
loop_
_entity.id
_entity.type
_entity.pdbx_description
1 polymer ?
#
loop_
_entity_poly.entity_id
_entity_poly.type
_entity_poly.pdbx_seq_one_letter_code
_entity_poly.pdbx_strand_id
1 'polypeptide(L)'
;MIGRNAGFIGRLKSKFMRQSIQEIHSIHCIIHQEAKSLKYDKVMKIVIKVVNFIRTTGLNHRQFREFLFSLESDCTDISYFCEKMT
;
A
#
# COMPACT_ATOMS: atom_id res chain seq x y z
N MET A 1 7.31 -2.82 -8.27
CA MET A 1 8.69 -3.35 -8.42
C MET A 1 9.15 -3.00 -9.82
N ILE A 2 10.31 -2.36 -9.97
CA ILE A 2 10.92 -1.94 -11.25
C ILE A 2 11.62 -3.16 -11.94
N GLY A 3 11.06 -4.36 -11.84
CA GLY A 3 11.62 -5.59 -12.43
C GLY A 3 12.89 -6.17 -11.76
N ARG A 4 13.27 -7.38 -12.17
CA ARG A 4 14.38 -8.19 -11.60
C ARG A 4 15.75 -7.49 -11.67
N ASN A 5 15.96 -6.66 -12.68
CA ASN A 5 17.27 -6.05 -12.96
C ASN A 5 17.35 -4.56 -12.63
N ALA A 6 16.23 -3.84 -12.65
CA ALA A 6 16.22 -2.39 -12.43
C ALA A 6 15.75 -1.98 -11.02
N GLY A 7 15.17 -2.89 -10.23
CA GLY A 7 14.90 -2.68 -8.81
C GLY A 7 16.16 -2.69 -7.93
N PHE A 8 16.03 -2.19 -6.70
CA PHE A 8 17.12 -2.09 -5.71
C PHE A 8 17.86 -3.43 -5.52
N ILE A 9 17.13 -4.52 -5.28
CA ILE A 9 17.71 -5.86 -5.13
C ILE A 9 18.50 -6.29 -6.38
N GLY A 10 17.98 -5.99 -7.58
CA GLY A 10 18.67 -6.31 -8.85
C GLY A 10 19.98 -5.55 -9.01
N ARG A 11 19.98 -4.24 -8.69
CA ARG A 11 21.19 -3.40 -8.71
C ARG A 11 22.19 -3.78 -7.62
N LEU A 12 21.71 -4.19 -6.45
CA LEU A 12 22.54 -4.66 -5.36
C LEU A 12 23.24 -5.97 -5.74
N LYS A 13 22.49 -6.95 -6.26
CA LYS A 13 23.06 -8.22 -6.76
C LYS A 13 24.11 -7.99 -7.86
N SER A 14 23.84 -7.11 -8.83
CA SER A 14 24.80 -6.85 -9.91
C SER A 14 26.09 -6.16 -9.40
N LYS A 15 25.99 -5.28 -8.41
CA LYS A 15 27.16 -4.65 -7.77
C LYS A 15 28.00 -5.67 -6.99
N PHE A 16 27.36 -6.56 -6.24
CA PHE A 16 28.06 -7.55 -5.42
C PHE A 16 28.69 -8.68 -6.26
N MET A 17 28.04 -9.10 -7.34
CA MET A 17 28.62 -10.04 -8.32
C MET A 17 29.91 -9.49 -8.95
N ARG A 18 29.97 -8.17 -9.24
CA ARG A 18 31.20 -7.53 -9.74
C ARG A 18 32.33 -7.46 -8.71
N GLN A 19 32.01 -7.60 -7.42
CA GLN A 19 32.97 -7.54 -6.32
C GLN A 19 33.35 -8.93 -5.79
N SER A 20 32.92 -10.00 -6.47
CA SER A 20 33.15 -11.40 -6.05
C SER A 20 32.59 -11.73 -4.65
N ILE A 21 31.59 -10.98 -4.20
CA ILE A 21 30.94 -11.19 -2.89
C ILE A 21 29.81 -12.23 -3.07
N GLN A 22 29.68 -13.14 -2.11
CA GLN A 22 28.72 -14.26 -2.10
C GLN A 22 27.24 -13.85 -2.32
N GLU A 23 26.43 -14.86 -2.63
CA GLU A 23 25.04 -14.77 -3.08
C GLU A 23 24.10 -14.05 -2.08
N ILE A 24 23.52 -12.93 -2.51
CA ILE A 24 22.52 -12.19 -1.72
C ILE A 24 21.18 -12.92 -1.76
N HIS A 25 20.79 -13.45 -0.61
CA HIS A 25 19.45 -14.01 -0.40
C HIS A 25 18.46 -12.88 -0.16
N SER A 26 17.60 -12.63 -1.15
CA SER A 26 16.52 -11.67 -1.04
C SER A 26 15.29 -12.37 -0.48
N ILE A 27 15.04 -12.20 0.82
CA ILE A 27 13.79 -12.64 1.45
C ILE A 27 12.79 -11.51 1.26
N HIS A 28 11.80 -11.72 0.41
CA HIS A 28 10.60 -10.90 0.44
C HIS A 28 9.78 -11.36 1.64
N CYS A 29 9.25 -10.45 2.47
CA CYS A 29 8.30 -10.89 3.47
C CYS A 29 7.08 -11.48 2.75
N ILE A 30 6.68 -12.68 3.16
CA ILE A 30 5.58 -13.44 2.56
C ILE A 30 4.32 -12.55 2.46
N ILE A 31 4.06 -11.76 3.50
CA ILE A 31 2.99 -10.77 3.56
C ILE A 31 3.05 -9.78 2.39
N HIS A 32 4.22 -9.22 2.05
CA HIS A 32 4.35 -8.28 0.94
C HIS A 32 4.22 -8.96 -0.43
N GLN A 33 4.63 -10.23 -0.54
CA GLN A 33 4.49 -10.99 -1.78
C GLN A 33 3.03 -11.41 -2.02
N GLU A 34 2.35 -11.89 -0.97
CA GLU A 34 0.95 -12.28 -1.01
C GLU A 34 0.05 -11.07 -1.25
N ALA A 35 0.21 -9.99 -0.47
CA ALA A 35 -0.55 -8.75 -0.64
C ALA A 35 -0.48 -8.18 -2.08
N LYS A 36 0.62 -8.46 -2.78
CA LYS A 36 0.87 -8.01 -4.14
C LYS A 36 0.43 -8.98 -5.23
N SER A 37 0.34 -10.27 -4.91
CA SER A 37 -0.29 -11.27 -5.80
C SER A 37 -1.81 -11.11 -5.84
N LEU A 38 -2.40 -10.55 -4.77
CA LEU A 38 -3.80 -10.21 -4.71
C LEU A 38 -4.06 -9.01 -5.62
N LYS A 39 -4.73 -9.25 -6.75
CA LYS A 39 -5.16 -8.21 -7.70
C LYS A 39 -6.32 -7.42 -7.13
N TYR A 40 -6.05 -6.57 -6.14
CA TYR A 40 -7.04 -5.67 -5.57
C TYR A 40 -7.22 -4.39 -6.38
N ASP A 41 -6.60 -4.21 -7.55
CA ASP A 41 -6.66 -2.96 -8.32
C ASP A 41 -8.09 -2.42 -8.49
N LYS A 42 -9.07 -3.28 -8.74
CA LYS A 42 -10.48 -2.89 -8.84
C LYS A 42 -11.08 -2.49 -7.48
N VAL A 43 -10.78 -3.26 -6.43
CA VAL A 43 -11.25 -3.01 -5.07
C VAL A 43 -10.62 -1.73 -4.51
N MET A 44 -9.31 -1.57 -4.64
CA MET A 44 -8.57 -0.39 -4.21
C MET A 44 -9.07 0.88 -4.88
N LYS A 45 -9.40 0.85 -6.18
CA LYS A 45 -10.03 2.01 -6.86
C LYS A 45 -11.34 2.43 -6.19
N ILE A 46 -12.16 1.46 -5.77
CA ILE A 46 -13.43 1.75 -5.07
C ILE A 46 -13.13 2.28 -3.66
N VAL A 47 -12.24 1.62 -2.91
CA VAL A 47 -11.85 2.02 -1.56
C VAL A 47 -11.30 3.45 -1.56
N ILE A 48 -10.39 3.78 -2.47
CA ILE A 48 -9.82 5.13 -2.62
C ILE A 48 -10.92 6.14 -2.91
N LYS A 49 -11.87 5.84 -3.81
CA LYS A 49 -12.99 6.74 -4.12
C LYS A 49 -13.86 7.01 -2.90
N VAL A 50 -14.15 5.99 -2.09
CA VAL A 50 -14.94 6.12 -0.85
C VAL A 50 -14.19 6.92 0.22
N VAL A 51 -12.92 6.59 0.47
CA VAL A 51 -12.06 7.33 1.41
C VAL A 51 -11.98 8.79 1.01
N ASN A 52 -11.78 9.08 -0.28
CA ASN A 52 -11.73 10.44 -0.79
C ASN A 52 -13.07 11.15 -0.57
N PHE A 53 -14.21 10.52 -0.89
CA PHE A 53 -15.53 11.12 -0.65
C PHE A 53 -15.76 11.48 0.83
N ILE A 54 -15.39 10.58 1.75
CA ILE A 54 -15.48 10.82 3.21
C ILE A 54 -14.59 12.00 3.61
N ARG A 55 -13.38 12.08 3.05
CA ARG A 55 -12.36 13.07 3.45
C ARG A 55 -12.44 14.39 2.67
N THR A 56 -13.25 14.48 1.61
CA THR A 56 -13.35 15.68 0.75
C THR A 56 -13.92 16.88 1.50
N THR A 57 -14.86 16.66 2.43
CA THR A 57 -15.46 17.74 3.21
C THR A 57 -15.44 17.42 4.70
N GLY A 58 -15.31 18.46 5.53
CA GLY A 58 -15.34 18.31 6.98
C GLY A 58 -16.69 17.78 7.51
N LEU A 59 -17.79 18.06 6.80
CA LEU A 59 -19.11 17.54 7.13
C LEU A 59 -19.20 16.03 6.93
N ASN A 60 -18.79 15.53 5.76
CA ASN A 60 -18.78 14.10 5.45
C ASN A 60 -17.90 13.33 6.46
N HIS A 61 -16.74 13.90 6.79
CA HIS A 61 -15.83 13.31 7.76
C HIS A 61 -16.44 13.23 9.16
N ARG A 62 -17.09 14.31 9.64
CA ARG A 62 -17.77 14.30 10.93
C ARG A 62 -18.92 13.28 10.95
N GLN A 63 -19.76 13.27 9.92
CA GLN A 63 -20.88 12.31 9.82
C GLN A 63 -20.39 10.86 9.80
N PHE A 64 -19.28 10.58 9.13
CA PHE A 64 -18.68 9.26 9.13
C PHE A 64 -18.17 8.85 10.52
N ARG A 65 -17.54 9.77 11.27
CA ARG A 65 -17.10 9.50 12.64
C ARG A 65 -18.27 9.24 13.59
N GLU A 66 -19.36 10.00 13.47
CA GLU A 66 -20.60 9.73 14.24
C GLU A 66 -21.20 8.37 13.88
N PHE A 67 -21.18 8.00 12.59
CA PHE A 67 -21.61 6.68 12.15
C PHE A 67 -20.75 5.57 12.78
N LEU A 68 -19.42 5.69 12.76
CA LEU A 68 -18.53 4.72 13.42
C LEU A 68 -18.78 4.61 14.93
N PHE A 69 -19.03 5.74 15.59
CA PHE A 69 -19.38 5.77 17.01
C PHE A 69 -20.71 5.06 17.28
N SER A 70 -21.72 5.28 16.45
CA SER A 70 -23.03 4.61 16.56
C SER A 70 -22.97 3.10 16.34
N LEU A 71 -21.94 2.61 15.66
CA LEU A 71 -21.67 1.19 15.45
C LEU A 71 -20.82 0.57 16.57
N GLU A 72 -20.43 1.34 17.59
CA GLU A 72 -19.47 0.93 18.62
C GLU A 72 -18.18 0.36 18.01
N SER A 73 -17.74 0.97 16.89
CA SER A 73 -16.55 0.50 16.18
C SER A 73 -15.27 0.79 16.96
N ASP A 74 -14.35 -0.18 16.98
CA ASP A 74 -12.97 0.04 17.45
C ASP A 74 -12.21 1.08 16.60
N CYS A 75 -12.68 1.32 15.38
CA CYS A 75 -12.12 2.32 14.47
C CYS A 75 -12.74 3.69 14.76
N THR A 76 -11.90 4.68 15.04
CA THR A 76 -12.36 6.05 15.34
C THR A 76 -12.33 7.00 14.14
N ASP A 77 -11.60 6.63 13.08
CA ASP A 77 -11.44 7.40 11.85
C ASP A 77 -10.85 6.54 10.71
N ILE A 78 -10.75 7.12 9.51
CA ILE A 78 -10.13 6.55 8.32
C ILE A 78 -8.84 7.30 7.95
N SER A 79 -7.75 6.57 7.70
CA SER A 79 -6.49 7.17 7.26
C SER A 79 -6.62 7.75 5.84
N TYR A 80 -6.17 8.99 5.65
CA TYR A 80 -6.14 9.60 4.31
C TYR A 80 -4.97 9.03 3.51
N PHE A 81 -5.29 8.18 2.54
CA PHE A 81 -4.31 7.70 1.56
C PHE A 81 -4.45 8.50 0.26
N CYS A 82 -3.48 9.36 -0.01
CA CYS A 82 -3.41 10.11 -1.26
C CYS A 82 -2.50 9.34 -2.24
N GLU A 83 -3.08 8.42 -3.00
CA GLU A 83 -2.39 7.92 -4.19
C GLU A 83 -2.55 8.98 -5.29
N LYS A 84 -1.44 9.50 -5.81
CA LYS A 84 -1.49 10.30 -7.04
C LYS A 84 -2.01 9.38 -8.14
N MET A 85 -3.24 9.59 -8.59
CA MET A 85 -3.76 8.99 -9.81
C MET A 85 -2.97 9.58 -10.99
N THR A 86 -1.87 8.92 -11.37
CA THR A 86 -1.20 9.11 -12.67
C THR A 86 -1.72 8.10 -13.67
#